data_AF-I3T724-F1
#
_entry.id   AF-I3T724-F1
#
_cell.length_a   1.000
_cell.length_b   1.000
_cell.length_c   1.000
_cell.angle_alpha   90.00
_cell.angle_beta   90.00
_cell.angle_gamma   90.00
#
_symmetry.space_group_name_H-M   'P 1'
#
loop_
_entity.id
_entity.type
_entity.pdbx_description
1 polymer ?
#
loop_
_entity_poly.entity_id
_entity_poly.type
_entity_poly.pdbx_seq_one_letter_code
_entity_poly.pdbx_strand_id
1 'polypeptide(L)' 'MQKRRNMAAILKFVYIMIIYLFVLLVAVKTFEECKEDADCHPVCNVPGCSNICTLPDVPTCIDNNCFCI' A
#
# COMPACT_ATOMS: atom_id res chain seq x y z
N MET A 1 6.84 34.26 -29.06
CA MET A 1 5.82 33.26 -28.65
C MET A 1 6.36 32.30 -27.58
N GLN A 2 6.76 32.82 -26.41
CA GLN A 2 7.47 32.03 -25.38
C GLN A 2 6.60 31.72 -24.14
N LYS A 3 5.44 32.38 -24.01
CA LYS A 3 4.54 32.26 -22.85
C LYS A 3 3.72 30.95 -22.81
N ARG A 4 3.47 30.30 -23.96
CA ARG A 4 2.71 29.04 -24.06
C ARG A 4 3.52 27.79 -23.68
N ARG A 5 4.85 27.86 -23.77
CA ARG A 5 5.73 26.70 -23.56
C ARG A 5 5.84 26.31 -22.08
N ASN A 6 5.73 27.30 -21.19
CA ASN A 6 5.81 27.12 -19.74
C ASN A 6 4.53 26.50 -19.16
N MET A 7 3.36 26.84 -19.71
CA MET A 7 2.08 26.26 -19.27
C MET A 7 2.04 24.75 -19.51
N ALA A 8 2.51 24.31 -20.67
CA ALA A 8 2.59 22.89 -21.00
C ALA A 8 3.61 22.14 -20.14
N ALA A 9 4.70 22.80 -19.73
CA ALA A 9 5.69 22.20 -18.83
C ALA A 9 5.14 22.03 -17.40
N ILE A 10 4.46 23.05 -16.88
CA ILE A 10 3.82 23.00 -15.55
C ILE A 10 2.73 21.92 -15.53
N LEU A 11 1.89 21.85 -16.57
CA LEU A 11 0.85 20.82 -16.68
C LEU A 11 1.44 19.40 -16.67
N LYS A 12 2.55 19.19 -17.38
CA LYS A 12 3.26 17.89 -17.38
C LYS A 12 3.85 17.56 -16.00
N PHE A 13 4.41 18.54 -15.30
CA PHE A 13 4.95 18.33 -13.96
C PHE A 13 3.85 17.92 -12.96
N VAL A 14 2.72 18.63 -12.99
CA VAL A 14 1.55 18.32 -12.15
C VAL A 14 1.01 16.93 -12.47
N TYR A 15 0.93 16.57 -13.75
CA TYR A 15 0.47 15.24 -14.18
C TYR A 15 1.37 14.11 -13.65
N ILE A 16 2.70 14.27 -13.73
CA ILE A 16 3.64 13.28 -13.19
C ILE A 16 3.54 13.18 -11.67
N MET A 17 3.43 14.31 -10.95
CA MET A 17 3.23 14.32 -9.51
C MET A 17 1.95 13.57 -9.10
N ILE A 18 0.84 13.79 -9.82
CA ILE A 18 -0.43 13.12 -9.54
C ILE A 18 -0.28 11.60 -9.72
N ILE A 19 0.33 11.15 -10.81
CA ILE A 19 0.60 9.72 -11.03
C ILE A 19 1.44 9.14 -9.89
N TYR A 20 2.51 9.84 -9.49
CA TYR A 20 3.37 9.39 -8.40
C TYR A 20 2.61 9.25 -7.08
N LEU A 21 1.73 10.21 -6.77
CA LEU A 21 0.87 10.14 -5.59
C LEU A 21 -0.10 8.96 -5.65
N PHE A 22 -0.69 8.67 -6.81
CA PHE A 22 -1.55 7.50 -6.98
C PHE A 22 -0.79 6.18 -6.77
N VAL A 23 0.42 6.07 -7.32
CA VAL A 23 1.28 4.90 -7.12
C VAL A 23 1.63 4.73 -5.64
N LEU A 24 2.00 5.82 -4.95
CA LEU A 24 2.27 5.80 -3.50
C LEU A 24 1.03 5.39 -2.70
N LEU A 25 -0.16 5.91 -3.03
CA LEU A 25 -1.40 5.54 -2.34
C LEU A 25 -1.71 4.06 -2.47
N VAL A 26 -1.51 3.49 -3.66
CA VAL A 26 -1.69 2.04 -3.89
C VAL A 26 -0.64 1.24 -3.10
N ALA A 27 0.61 1.71 -3.05
CA ALA A 27 1.67 1.06 -2.29
C ALA A 27 1.45 1.11 -0.77
N VAL A 28 0.81 2.16 -0.24
CA VAL A 28 0.52 2.26 1.21
C VAL A 28 -0.68 1.41 1.59
N LYS A 29 -1.69 1.25 0.72
CA LYS A 29 -2.89 0.47 1.03
C LYS A 29 -2.68 -1.04 1.19
N THR A 30 -1.51 -1.57 0.84
CA THR A 30 -1.17 -2.98 1.10
C THR A 30 -0.69 -3.25 2.52
N PHE A 31 -0.48 -2.21 3.33
CA PHE A 31 -0.10 -2.34 4.72
C PHE A 31 -1.34 -2.10 5.59
N GLU A 32 -2.17 -3.14 5.76
CA GLU A 32 -3.09 -3.17 6.89
C GLU A 32 -2.24 -3.18 8.16
N GLU A 33 -2.09 -2.00 8.76
CA GLU A 33 -1.36 -1.86 10.02
C GLU A 33 -2.19 -2.50 11.14
N CYS A 34 -1.66 -3.55 11.75
CA CYS A 34 -2.24 -4.16 12.95
C CYS A 34 -1.59 -3.56 14.21
N LYS A 35 -2.32 -3.59 15.33
CA LYS A 35 -1.78 -3.20 16.64
C LYS A 35 -1.80 -4.37 17.62
N GLU A 36 -2.83 -5.20 17.53
CA GLU A 36 -2.99 -6.43 18.28
C GLU A 36 -3.32 -7.58 17.33
N ASP A 37 -3.07 -8.82 17.75
CA ASP A 37 -3.37 -10.03 16.94
C ASP A 37 -4.85 -10.10 16.54
N ALA A 38 -5.74 -9.55 17.36
CA ALA A 38 -7.18 -9.49 17.09
C ALA A 38 -7.56 -8.54 15.94
N ASP A 39 -6.69 -7.59 15.58
CA ASP A 39 -6.90 -6.70 14.44
C ASP A 39 -6.65 -7.43 13.11
N CYS A 40 -5.92 -8.56 13.16
CA CYS A 40 -5.57 -9.33 11.99
C CYS A 40 -6.74 -10.20 11.53
N HIS A 41 -7.19 -9.93 10.31
CA HIS A 41 -8.13 -10.80 9.64
C HIS A 41 -7.44 -12.15 9.33
N PRO A 42 -8.18 -13.27 9.24
CA PRO A 42 -7.62 -14.54 8.76
C PRO A 42 -7.20 -14.50 7.28
N VAL A 43 -7.23 -13.32 6.64
CA VAL A 43 -6.78 -13.09 5.28
C VAL A 43 -5.51 -12.28 5.37
N CYS A 44 -4.40 -12.84 4.89
CA CYS A 44 -3.10 -12.22 4.97
C CYS A 44 -2.71 -11.67 3.60
N ASN A 45 -2.57 -10.34 3.50
CA ASN A 45 -2.26 -9.64 2.24
C ASN A 45 -0.76 -9.33 2.07
N VAL A 46 0.08 -9.84 2.97
CA VAL A 46 1.53 -9.61 2.96
C VAL A 46 2.21 -10.57 1.99
N PRO A 47 3.16 -10.10 1.15
CA PRO A 47 3.88 -10.96 0.23
C PRO A 47 4.65 -12.07 0.97
N GLY A 48 4.36 -13.33 0.64
CA GLY A 48 4.93 -14.51 1.30
C GLY A 48 4.01 -15.17 2.32
N CYS A 49 2.86 -14.55 2.61
CA CYS A 49 1.82 -15.10 3.47
C CYS A 49 0.77 -15.84 2.62
N SER A 50 0.17 -16.90 3.15
CA SER A 50 -0.98 -17.53 2.50
C SER A 50 -2.17 -16.57 2.53
N ASN A 51 -2.87 -16.40 1.41
CA ASN A 51 -4.04 -15.52 1.30
C ASN A 51 -5.11 -15.78 2.39
N ILE A 52 -5.08 -16.96 3.00
CA ILE A 52 -5.91 -17.35 4.15
C ILE A 52 -4.98 -17.99 5.18
N CYS A 53 -5.03 -17.54 6.44
CA CYS A 53 -4.45 -18.25 7.57
C CYS A 53 -5.31 -19.49 7.83
N THR A 54 -4.70 -20.66 7.69
CA THR A 54 -5.34 -21.95 7.95
C THR A 54 -4.59 -22.67 9.05
N LEU A 55 -5.30 -23.42 9.89
CA LEU A 55 -4.71 -24.22 10.96
C LEU A 55 -3.52 -25.06 10.44
N PRO A 56 -2.36 -25.10 11.11
CA PRO A 56 -2.08 -24.64 12.48
C PRO A 56 -1.81 -23.13 12.65
N ASP A 57 -1.67 -22.39 11.56
CA ASP A 57 -1.17 -21.01 11.61
C ASP A 57 -2.24 -20.05 12.15
N VAL A 58 -1.83 -19.15 13.05
CA VAL A 58 -2.68 -18.13 13.68
C VAL A 58 -2.28 -16.74 13.19
N PRO A 59 -3.26 -15.87 12.84
CA PRO A 59 -2.97 -14.50 12.46
C PRO A 59 -2.33 -13.77 13.64
N THR A 60 -1.09 -13.32 13.45
CA THR A 60 -0.25 -12.67 14.46
C THR A 60 0.22 -11.33 13.95
N CYS A 61 0.16 -10.31 14.80
CA CYS A 61 0.63 -8.97 14.48
C CYS A 61 2.11 -8.81 14.87
N ILE A 62 2.98 -8.59 13.88
CA ILE A 62 4.42 -8.36 14.09
C ILE A 62 4.83 -7.12 13.31
N ASP A 63 5.48 -6.16 13.99
CA ASP A 63 5.93 -4.90 13.38
C ASP A 63 4.83 -4.20 12.57
N ASN A 64 3.64 -4.13 13.16
CA ASN A 64 2.41 -3.60 12.55
C ASN A 64 1.98 -4.29 11.25
N ASN A 65 2.40 -5.53 11.00
CA ASN A 65 1.95 -6.32 9.87
C ASN A 65 1.35 -7.65 10.34
N CYS A 66 0.28 -8.08 9.68
CA CYS A 66 -0.33 -9.38 9.95
C CYS A 66 0.42 -10.51 9.22
N PHE A 67 0.80 -11.55 9.95
CA PHE A 67 1.41 -12.77 9.45
C PHE A 67 0.60 -14.00 9.87
N CYS A 68 0.69 -15.09 9.13
CA CYS A 68 0.21 -16.41 9.56
C CYS A 68 1.41 -17.23 10.05
N ILE A 69 1.47 -17.55 11.34
CA ILE A 69 2.60 -18.26 12.00
C ILE A 69 2.06 -19.35 12.94
#